data_AF-A0A8H7TC97-F1
#
_entry.id   AF-A0A8H7TC97-F1
#
_cell.length_a   1.000
_cell.length_b   1.000
_cell.length_c   1.000
_cell.angle_alpha   90.00
_cell.angle_beta   90.00
_cell.angle_gamma   90.00
#
_symmetry.space_group_name_H-M   'P 1'
#
loop_
_entity.id
_entity.type
_entity.pdbx_description
1 polymer ?
#
loop_
_entity_poly.entity_id
_entity_poly.type
_entity_poly.pdbx_seq_one_letter_code
_entity_poly.pdbx_strand_id
1 'polypeptide(L)'
;MSLQLLGYLINFEPIDKLQCQYRYDVGLTSAERTIKLDAITKNVEDQFESLKALLITNLACEKCCQSPLVADSKHAAFLNPATQQLWDKLVDVVDTIKNEPIHITNDHLLVVKQYFEKIEQAYRRDNVAANC
;
A
#
# COMPACT_ATOMS: atom_id res chain seq x y z
N MET A 1 15.82 -7.19 -3.40
CA MET A 1 14.92 -7.95 -2.48
C MET A 1 13.75 -8.43 -3.34
N SER A 2 12.99 -9.46 -2.95
CA SER A 2 11.82 -9.90 -3.74
C SER A 2 10.55 -9.41 -3.06
N LEU A 3 9.62 -8.78 -3.79
CA LEU A 3 8.30 -8.41 -3.24
C LEU A 3 7.43 -9.63 -2.90
N GLN A 4 7.88 -10.86 -3.20
CA GLN A 4 7.24 -12.09 -2.71
C GLN A 4 7.16 -12.16 -1.17
N LEU A 5 7.97 -11.38 -0.44
CA LEU A 5 7.93 -11.30 1.03
C LEU A 5 6.92 -10.28 1.58
N LEU A 6 6.18 -9.54 0.73
CA LEU A 6 5.17 -8.55 1.16
C LEU A 6 4.10 -9.14 2.09
N GLY A 7 3.79 -10.44 1.94
CA GLY A 7 2.82 -11.13 2.79
C GLY A 7 3.19 -11.20 4.27
N TYR A 8 4.45 -10.96 4.64
CA TYR A 8 4.92 -10.94 6.02
C TYR A 8 4.92 -9.54 6.65
N LEU A 9 4.68 -8.50 5.87
CA LEU A 9 4.78 -7.11 6.32
C LEU A 9 3.43 -6.48 6.65
N ILE A 10 2.36 -7.00 6.06
CA ILE A 10 1.00 -6.57 6.36
C ILE A 10 0.53 -7.32 7.60
N ASN A 11 0.29 -6.60 8.70
CA ASN A 11 -0.24 -7.16 9.93
C ASN A 11 -1.69 -6.75 10.12
N PHE A 12 -2.61 -7.71 10.01
CA PHE A 12 -4.04 -7.48 10.20
C PHE A 12 -4.48 -7.47 11.67
N GLU A 13 -3.71 -8.09 12.58
CA GLU A 13 -4.11 -8.23 14.00
C GLU A 13 -4.43 -6.88 14.68
N PRO A 14 -3.66 -5.80 14.49
CA PRO A 14 -3.96 -4.51 15.12
C PRO A 14 -5.28 -3.92 14.63
N ILE A 15 -5.57 -4.05 13.33
CA ILE A 15 -6.81 -3.56 12.72
C ILE A 15 -7.99 -4.38 13.24
N ASP A 16 -7.89 -5.71 13.23
CA ASP A 16 -8.94 -6.60 13.73
C ASP A 16 -9.27 -6.34 15.21
N LYS A 17 -8.24 -6.17 16.04
CA LYS A 17 -8.41 -5.83 17.46
C LYS A 17 -9.16 -4.52 17.66
N LEU A 18 -8.81 -3.47 16.90
CA LEU A 18 -9.47 -2.18 16.98
C LEU A 18 -10.93 -2.26 16.49
N GLN A 19 -11.19 -2.99 15.41
CA GLN A 19 -12.55 -3.23 14.91
C GLN A 19 -13.40 -4.02 15.92
N CYS A 20 -12.83 -5.04 16.58
CA CYS A 20 -13.51 -5.79 17.63
C CYS A 20 -13.86 -4.91 18.83
N GLN A 21 -12.90 -4.12 19.34
CA GLN A 21 -13.16 -3.17 20.42
C GLN A 21 -14.25 -2.18 20.06
N TYR A 22 -14.21 -1.62 18.84
CA TYR A 22 -15.24 -0.70 18.35
C TYR A 22 -16.65 -1.33 18.38
N ARG A 23 -16.77 -2.61 17.99
CA ARG A 23 -18.06 -3.31 17.89
C ARG A 23 -18.61 -3.79 19.23
N TYR A 24 -17.74 -4.22 20.15
CA TYR A 24 -18.14 -5.00 21.31
C TYR A 24 -17.88 -4.33 22.66
N ASP A 25 -17.08 -3.26 22.75
CA ASP A 25 -16.91 -2.53 24.01
C ASP A 25 -18.14 -1.67 24.31
N VAL A 26 -18.97 -2.15 25.25
CA VAL A 26 -20.29 -1.60 25.59
C VAL A 26 -20.26 -0.22 26.27
N GLY A 27 -19.07 0.34 26.55
CA GLY A 27 -18.88 1.61 27.27
C GLY A 27 -18.25 2.74 26.45
N LEU A 28 -18.00 2.56 25.16
CA LEU A 28 -17.29 3.56 24.35
C LEU A 28 -18.12 4.83 24.13
N THR A 29 -17.57 5.95 24.57
CA THR A 29 -18.04 7.30 24.24
C THR A 29 -17.87 7.59 22.75
N SER A 30 -18.58 8.60 22.23
CA SER A 30 -18.43 9.04 20.84
C SER A 30 -16.98 9.45 20.50
N ALA A 31 -16.28 10.09 21.44
CA ALA A 31 -14.89 10.48 21.25
C ALA A 31 -13.95 9.26 21.13
N GLU A 32 -14.13 8.25 21.98
CA GLU A 32 -13.33 7.02 21.92
C GLU A 32 -13.61 6.22 20.65
N ARG A 33 -14.85 6.23 20.15
CA ARG A 33 -15.20 5.66 18.85
C ARG A 33 -14.44 6.33 17.71
N THR A 34 -14.43 7.67 17.67
CA THR A 34 -13.67 8.42 16.66
C THR A 34 -12.17 8.11 16.74
N ILE A 35 -11.59 8.12 17.94
CA ILE A 35 -10.16 7.80 18.14
C ILE A 35 -9.82 6.41 17.59
N LYS A 36 -10.71 5.42 17.78
CA LYS A 36 -10.50 4.07 17.22
C LYS A 36 -10.57 4.03 15.70
N LEU A 37 -11.53 4.75 15.09
CA LEU A 37 -11.62 4.84 13.63
C LEU A 37 -10.36 5.48 13.04
N ASP A 38 -9.91 6.60 13.62
CA ASP A 38 -8.69 7.28 13.21
C ASP A 38 -7.46 6.38 13.37
N ALA A 39 -7.40 5.60 14.46
CA ALA A 39 -6.32 4.65 14.69
C ALA A 39 -6.30 3.52 13.65
N ILE A 40 -7.47 3.02 13.22
CA ILE A 40 -7.57 2.00 12.15
C ILE A 40 -7.07 2.59 10.83
N THR A 41 -7.58 3.75 10.44
CA THR A 41 -7.19 4.42 9.19
C THR A 41 -5.69 4.73 9.16
N LYS A 42 -5.14 5.23 10.28
CA LYS A 42 -3.71 5.47 10.42
C LYS A 42 -2.89 4.18 10.29
N ASN A 43 -3.36 3.07 10.86
CA ASN A 43 -2.66 1.80 10.77
C ASN A 43 -2.57 1.29 9.30
N VAL A 44 -3.64 1.45 8.52
CA VAL A 44 -3.64 1.15 7.08
C VAL A 44 -2.63 2.02 6.34
N GLU A 45 -2.59 3.31 6.64
CA GLU A 45 -1.69 4.28 6.00
C GLU A 45 -0.21 3.99 6.32
N ASP A 46 0.11 3.74 7.59
CA ASP A 46 1.47 3.40 8.03
C ASP A 46 1.96 2.11 7.35
N GLN A 47 1.09 1.10 7.21
CA GLN A 47 1.41 -0.12 6.48
C GLN A 47 1.60 0.16 4.98
N PHE A 48 0.72 0.95 4.35
CA PHE A 48 0.83 1.29 2.94
C PHE A 48 2.14 2.03 2.61
N GLU A 49 2.52 3.04 3.41
CA GLU A 49 3.77 3.77 3.21
C GLU A 49 5.00 2.87 3.41
N SER A 50 4.94 1.91 4.35
CA SER A 50 6.00 0.91 4.53
C SER A 50 6.16 0.02 3.29
N LEU A 51 5.05 -0.44 2.70
CA LEU A 51 5.07 -1.25 1.47
C LEU A 51 5.56 -0.43 0.26
N LYS A 52 5.14 0.84 0.18
CA LYS A 52 5.57 1.78 -0.85
C LYS A 52 7.08 2.04 -0.79
N ALA A 53 7.67 2.20 0.40
CA ALA A 53 9.12 2.34 0.55
C ALA A 53 9.89 1.11 0.02
N LEU A 54 9.35 -0.09 0.25
CA LEU A 54 9.91 -1.32 -0.30
C LEU A 54 9.73 -1.41 -1.81
N LEU A 55 8.58 -1.00 -2.32
CA LEU A 55 8.34 -0.91 -3.76
C LEU A 55 9.33 0.07 -4.40
N ILE A 56 9.54 1.26 -3.82
CA ILE A 56 10.55 2.23 -4.29
C ILE A 56 11.93 1.58 -4.44
N THR A 57 12.34 0.80 -3.44
CA THR A 57 13.64 0.11 -3.45
C THR A 57 13.71 -0.97 -4.52
N ASN A 58 12.63 -1.74 -4.72
CA ASN A 58 12.59 -2.83 -5.71
C ASN A 58 12.39 -2.32 -7.15
N LEU A 59 11.83 -1.13 -7.33
CA LEU A 59 11.67 -0.46 -8.62
C LEU A 59 12.82 0.52 -8.91
N ALA A 60 13.90 0.50 -8.14
CA ALA A 60 15.07 1.30 -8.44
C ALA A 60 15.69 0.83 -9.77
N CYS A 61 15.95 1.77 -10.69
CA CYS A 61 16.67 1.48 -11.92
C CYS A 61 18.07 0.94 -11.60
N GLU A 62 18.45 -0.18 -12.22
CA GLU A 62 19.73 -0.84 -11.93
C GLU A 62 20.97 0.00 -12.29
N LYS A 63 20.82 1.04 -13.13
CA LYS A 63 21.92 1.94 -13.55
C LYS A 63 22.08 3.17 -12.67
N CYS A 64 20.99 3.90 -12.42
CA CYS A 64 21.03 5.17 -11.67
C CYS A 64 20.52 5.04 -10.24
N CYS A 65 20.00 3.88 -9.86
CA CYS A 65 19.39 3.59 -8.56
C CYS A 65 18.19 4.47 -8.21
N GLN A 66 17.63 5.20 -9.19
CA GLN A 66 16.45 6.05 -8.99
C GLN A 66 15.17 5.30 -9.36
N SER A 67 14.10 5.56 -8.61
CA SER A 67 12.80 4.89 -8.75
C SER A 67 11.77 5.84 -9.36
N PRO A 68 10.80 5.34 -10.14
CA PRO A 68 9.77 6.20 -10.72
C PRO A 68 8.77 6.77 -9.71
N LEU A 69 8.75 6.22 -8.51
CA LEU A 69 7.87 6.62 -7.42
C LEU A 69 8.48 7.73 -6.53
N VAL A 70 9.70 8.17 -6.83
CA VAL A 70 10.39 9.24 -6.10
C VAL A 70 10.30 10.53 -6.93
N ALA A 71 9.86 11.62 -6.30
CA ALA A 71 9.85 12.94 -6.93
C ALA A 71 11.26 13.34 -7.36
N ASP A 72 11.37 14.09 -8.47
CA ASP A 72 12.64 14.57 -9.05
C ASP A 72 13.63 13.45 -9.47
N SER A 73 13.17 12.20 -9.52
CA SER A 73 13.88 11.08 -10.15
C SER A 73 14.05 11.32 -11.65
N LYS A 74 15.16 10.85 -12.22
CA LYS A 74 15.36 10.76 -13.69
C LYS A 74 14.28 9.93 -14.35
N HIS A 75 13.66 9.02 -13.60
CA HIS A 75 12.55 8.20 -14.02
C HIS A 75 11.23 8.63 -13.37
N ALA A 76 11.07 9.88 -12.93
CA ALA A 76 9.85 10.35 -12.28
C ALA A 76 8.62 10.08 -13.18
N ALA A 77 7.73 9.21 -12.71
CA ALA A 77 6.64 8.54 -13.43
C ALA A 77 7.01 7.25 -14.18
N PHE A 78 6.06 6.31 -14.18
CA PHE A 78 6.17 5.08 -14.97
C PHE A 78 6.16 5.41 -16.46
N LEU A 79 7.14 4.89 -17.20
CA LEU A 79 7.23 5.06 -18.65
C LEU A 79 6.02 4.46 -19.38
N ASN A 80 5.48 3.36 -18.86
CA ASN A 80 4.34 2.67 -19.44
C ASN A 80 3.03 3.15 -18.78
N PRO A 81 2.08 3.70 -19.57
CA PRO A 81 0.77 4.13 -19.04
C PRO A 81 -0.01 3.01 -18.33
N ALA A 82 0.16 1.75 -18.75
CA ALA A 82 -0.49 0.62 -18.09
C ALA A 82 0.06 0.38 -16.68
N THR A 83 1.37 0.57 -16.48
CA THR A 83 2.00 0.47 -15.16
C THR A 83 1.55 1.63 -14.26
N GLN A 84 1.45 2.85 -14.79
CA GLN A 84 0.90 3.99 -14.06
C GLN A 84 -0.56 3.73 -13.63
N GLN A 85 -1.41 3.22 -14.53
CA GLN A 85 -2.80 2.89 -14.18
C GLN A 85 -2.92 1.84 -13.07
N LEU A 86 -1.97 0.89 -12.97
CA LEU A 86 -1.95 -0.08 -11.87
C LEU A 86 -1.60 0.60 -10.54
N TRP A 87 -0.69 1.58 -10.56
CA TRP A 87 -0.36 2.37 -9.38
C TRP A 87 -1.55 3.24 -8.93
N ASP A 88 -2.19 3.96 -9.85
CA ASP A 88 -3.32 4.81 -9.53
C ASP A 88 -4.48 3.99 -8.93
N LYS A 89 -4.79 2.82 -9.52
CA LYS A 89 -5.78 1.88 -8.97
C LYS A 89 -5.43 1.36 -7.59
N LEU A 90 -4.14 1.12 -7.31
CA LEU A 90 -3.70 0.72 -5.97
C LEU A 90 -3.98 1.83 -4.95
N VAL A 91 -3.69 3.09 -5.30
CA VAL A 91 -3.99 4.24 -4.44
C VAL A 91 -5.49 4.34 -4.19
N ASP A 92 -6.33 4.20 -5.22
CA ASP A 92 -7.79 4.23 -5.09
C ASP A 92 -8.33 3.10 -4.19
N VAL A 93 -7.77 1.90 -4.32
CA VAL A 93 -8.14 0.75 -3.46
C VAL A 93 -7.81 1.04 -2.00
N VAL A 94 -6.62 1.58 -1.73
CA VAL A 94 -6.21 1.92 -0.36
C VAL A 94 -7.08 3.04 0.21
N ASP A 95 -7.41 4.06 -0.58
CA ASP A 95 -8.32 5.12 -0.15
C ASP A 95 -9.73 4.58 0.17
N THR A 96 -10.25 3.69 -0.68
CA THR A 96 -11.53 3.01 -0.44
C THR A 96 -11.53 2.23 0.87
N ILE A 97 -10.45 1.48 1.15
CA ILE A 97 -10.29 0.73 2.41
C ILE A 97 -10.29 1.69 3.61
N LYS A 98 -9.61 2.84 3.49
CA LYS A 98 -9.54 3.87 4.54
C LYS A 98 -10.89 4.54 4.82
N ASN A 99 -11.78 4.61 3.83
CA ASN A 99 -13.11 5.18 3.95
C ASN A 99 -14.11 4.24 4.67
N GLU A 100 -13.79 2.95 4.78
CA GLU A 100 -14.61 1.95 5.48
C GLU A 100 -13.85 1.21 6.60
N PRO A 101 -13.33 1.92 7.61
CA PRO A 101 -12.38 1.37 8.59
C PRO A 101 -12.94 0.24 9.47
N ILE A 102 -14.27 0.09 9.56
CA ILE A 102 -14.93 -0.98 10.34
C ILE A 102 -15.23 -2.23 9.51
N HIS A 103 -14.93 -2.22 8.22
CA HIS A 103 -15.20 -3.34 7.31
C HIS A 103 -13.91 -3.88 6.66
N ILE A 104 -12.75 -3.55 7.23
CA ILE A 104 -11.46 -4.02 6.72
C ILE A 104 -11.30 -5.49 7.07
N THR A 105 -10.92 -6.29 6.07
CA THR A 105 -10.73 -7.74 6.18
C THR A 105 -9.40 -8.14 5.55
N ASN A 106 -8.98 -9.40 5.78
CA ASN A 106 -7.83 -9.98 5.11
C ASN A 106 -7.93 -9.92 3.58
N ASP A 107 -9.14 -10.01 3.00
CA ASP A 107 -9.32 -9.98 1.55
C ASP A 107 -8.92 -8.62 0.96
N HIS A 108 -9.25 -7.51 1.64
CA HIS A 108 -8.82 -6.17 1.24
C HIS A 108 -7.28 -6.08 1.17
N LEU A 109 -6.59 -6.67 2.15
CA LEU A 109 -5.13 -6.69 2.21
C LEU A 109 -4.51 -7.58 1.12
N LEU A 110 -5.14 -8.71 0.79
CA LEU A 110 -4.74 -9.56 -0.33
C LEU A 110 -4.82 -8.81 -1.66
N VAL A 111 -5.85 -7.99 -1.87
CA VAL A 111 -5.98 -7.15 -3.07
C VAL A 111 -4.83 -6.16 -3.17
N VAL A 112 -4.51 -5.44 -2.09
CA VAL A 112 -3.38 -4.51 -2.04
C VAL A 112 -2.08 -5.21 -2.44
N LYS A 113 -1.80 -6.40 -1.87
CA LYS A 113 -0.63 -7.21 -2.21
C LYS A 113 -0.56 -7.55 -3.70
N GLN A 114 -1.67 -8.02 -4.28
CA GLN A 114 -1.72 -8.38 -5.71
C GLN A 114 -1.39 -7.19 -6.63
N TYR A 115 -1.78 -5.97 -6.23
CA TYR A 115 -1.41 -4.77 -6.99
C TYR A 115 0.09 -4.49 -6.94
N PHE A 116 0.73 -4.55 -5.77
CA PHE A 116 2.18 -4.39 -5.66
C PHE A 116 2.94 -5.40 -6.54
N GLU A 117 2.54 -6.67 -6.54
CA GLU A 117 3.14 -7.71 -7.40
C GLU A 117 2.94 -7.42 -8.89
N LYS A 118 1.74 -6.98 -9.29
CA LYS A 118 1.45 -6.61 -10.69
C LYS A 118 2.29 -5.42 -11.16
N ILE A 119 2.45 -4.40 -10.31
CA ILE A 119 3.25 -3.20 -10.61
C ILE A 119 4.72 -3.57 -10.78
N GLU A 120 5.27 -4.41 -9.90
CA GLU A 120 6.65 -4.88 -10.04
C GLU A 120 6.87 -5.66 -11.35
N GLN A 121 5.98 -6.61 -11.64
CA GLN A 121 6.08 -7.39 -12.86
C GLN A 121 5.97 -6.53 -14.11
N ALA A 122 5.08 -5.52 -14.10
CA ALA A 122 4.92 -4.59 -15.21
C ALA A 122 6.19 -3.74 -15.38
N TYR A 123 6.70 -3.14 -14.30
CA TYR A 123 7.92 -2.33 -14.33
C TYR A 123 9.15 -3.10 -14.84
N ARG A 124 9.33 -4.36 -14.44
CA ARG A 124 10.43 -5.20 -14.92
C ARG A 124 10.34 -5.49 -16.43
N ARG A 125 9.13 -5.55 -17.00
CA ARG A 125 8.94 -5.69 -18.45
C ARG A 125 9.26 -4.40 -19.19
N ASP A 126 9.06 -3.25 -18.56
CA ASP A 126 9.28 -1.93 -19.16
C ASP A 126 10.78 -1.62 -19.38
N ASN A 127 11.70 -2.44 -18.86
CA ASN A 127 13.16 -2.35 -19.04
C ASN A 127 13.71 -0.91 -18.89
N VAL A 128 13.31 -0.24 -17.81
CA VAL A 128 13.60 1.18 -17.58
C VAL A 128 15.11 1.52 -17.63
N ALA A 129 15.98 0.57 -17.29
CA ALA A 129 17.43 0.71 -17.41
C ALA A 129 17.91 0.95 -18.86
N ALA A 130 17.16 0.54 -19.89
CA ALA A 130 17.49 0.83 -21.28
C ALA A 130 17.34 2.32 -21.63
N ASN A 131 16.46 3.04 -20.92
CA ASN A 131 16.16 4.45 -21.15
C ASN A 131 16.90 5.37 -20.15
N CYS A 132 17.91 4.84 -19.47
CA CYS A 132 18.75 5.57 -18.53
C CYS A 132 20.11 5.91 -19.13
#